data_AF-A0A7K2YIK3-F1
#
_entry.id   AF-A0A7K2YIK3-F1
#
_cell.length_a   1.000
_cell.length_b   1.000
_cell.length_c   1.000
_cell.angle_alpha   90.00
_cell.angle_beta   90.00
_cell.angle_gamma   90.00
#
_symmetry.space_group_name_H-M   'P 1'
#
loop_
_entity.id
_entity.type
_entity.pdbx_description
1 polymer ?
#
loop_
_entity_poly.entity_id
_entity_poly.type
_entity_poly.pdbx_seq_one_letter_code
_entity_poly.pdbx_strand_id
1 'polypeptide(L)' 'PDEPAPAAAVLAVIPSYQEQDAAVHAAVRSILAQEHPGTVRVVVVDDGSTVPLTGFDHPDVTWLRTPNRGKRHA' A
#
# COMPACT_ATOMS: atom_id res chain seq x y z
N PRO A 1 5.78 31.76 20.26
CA PRO A 1 5.60 31.33 18.85
C PRO A 1 4.80 30.03 18.83
N ASP A 2 3.65 30.01 18.16
CA ASP A 2 2.92 28.75 17.93
C ASP A 2 3.77 27.86 17.03
N GLU A 3 4.07 26.66 17.51
CA GLU A 3 4.72 25.61 16.72
C GLU A 3 3.75 25.16 15.61
N PRO A 4 4.20 24.94 14.36
CA PRO A 4 3.33 24.41 13.33
C PRO A 4 2.76 23.06 13.77
N ALA A 5 1.45 22.87 13.59
CA ALA A 5 0.81 21.59 13.91
C ALA A 5 1.53 20.44 13.19
N PRO A 6 1.73 19.28 13.85
CA PRO A 6 2.40 18.14 13.23
C PRO A 6 1.65 17.71 11.97
N ALA A 7 2.40 17.34 10.94
CA ALA A 7 1.84 16.87 9.69
C ALA A 7 0.98 15.61 9.91
N ALA A 8 -0.17 15.54 9.24
CA ALA A 8 -1.05 14.39 9.32
C ALA A 8 -0.36 13.13 8.75
N ALA A 9 -0.55 12.00 9.44
CA ALA A 9 -0.13 10.69 8.94
C ALA A 9 -0.97 10.28 7.71
N VAL A 10 -0.37 9.53 6.80
CA VAL A 10 -0.97 9.07 5.54
C VAL A 10 -0.93 7.54 5.49
N LEU A 11 -2.06 6.94 5.10
CA LEU A 11 -2.16 5.52 4.79
C LEU A 11 -2.55 5.35 3.32
N ALA A 12 -1.63 4.82 2.52
CA ALA A 12 -1.90 4.46 1.14
C ALA A 12 -2.40 3.02 1.06
N VAL A 13 -3.59 2.81 0.49
CA VAL A 13 -4.15 1.48 0.26
C VAL A 13 -4.08 1.15 -1.23
N ILE A 14 -3.42 0.06 -1.58
CA ILE A 14 -3.22 -0.40 -2.96
C ILE A 14 -4.03 -1.70 -3.17
N PRO A 15 -5.24 -1.62 -3.76
CA PRO A 15 -5.92 -2.81 -4.24
C PRO A 15 -5.19 -3.35 -5.47
N SER A 16 -5.00 -4.67 -5.54
CA SER A 16 -4.30 -5.31 -6.66
C SER A 16 -5.00 -6.60 -7.07
N TYR A 17 -5.12 -6.82 -8.39
CA TYR A 17 -5.72 -8.00 -8.97
C TYR A 17 -5.06 -8.32 -10.32
N GLN A 18 -4.46 -9.51 -10.44
CA GLN A 18 -3.73 -9.95 -11.64
C GLN A 18 -2.61 -8.99 -12.10
N GLU A 19 -1.99 -8.30 -11.15
CA GLU A 19 -0.84 -7.44 -11.42
C GLU A 19 0.48 -8.19 -11.33
N GLN A 20 1.51 -7.64 -11.95
CA GLN A 20 2.87 -8.16 -11.83
C GLN A 20 3.51 -7.67 -10.53
N ASP A 21 4.16 -8.56 -9.77
CA ASP A 21 4.89 -8.23 -8.54
C ASP A 21 5.80 -7.00 -8.73
N ALA A 22 6.56 -6.95 -9.83
CA ALA A 22 7.48 -5.85 -10.12
C ALA A 22 6.78 -4.49 -10.23
N ALA A 23 5.58 -4.45 -10.81
CA ALA A 23 4.81 -3.22 -10.96
C ALA A 23 4.26 -2.74 -9.61
N VAL A 24 3.70 -3.67 -8.82
CA VAL A 24 3.19 -3.36 -7.48
C VAL A 24 4.34 -2.90 -6.57
N HIS A 25 5.49 -3.57 -6.63
CA HIS A 25 6.66 -3.18 -5.84
C HIS A 25 7.20 -1.81 -6.23
N ALA A 26 7.22 -1.47 -7.52
CA ALA A 26 7.63 -0.15 -7.99
C ALA A 26 6.68 0.94 -7.47
N ALA A 27 5.37 0.70 -7.49
CA ALA A 27 4.38 1.62 -6.93
C ALA A 27 4.58 1.82 -5.41
N VAL A 28 4.73 0.73 -4.65
CA VAL A 28 5.00 0.79 -3.19
C VAL A 28 6.27 1.60 -2.91
N ARG A 29 7.37 1.32 -3.63
CA ARG A 29 8.63 2.07 -3.46
C ARG A 29 8.49 3.55 -3.83
N SER A 30 7.71 3.87 -4.86
CA SER A 30 7.45 5.26 -5.25
C SER A 30 6.67 6.03 -4.18
N ILE A 31 5.74 5.38 -3.50
CA ILE A 31 4.98 5.97 -2.37
C ILE A 31 5.89 6.16 -1.15
N LEU A 32 6.72 5.18 -0.82
CA LEU A 32 7.67 5.29 0.30
C LEU A 32 8.76 6.36 0.08
N ALA A 33 9.06 6.69 -1.18
CA ALA A 33 10.05 7.71 -1.53
C ALA A 33 9.52 9.15 -1.53
N GLN A 34 8.26 9.38 -1.14
CA GLN A 34 7.68 10.72 -1.07
C GLN A 34 8.27 11.53 0.10
N GLU A 35 8.47 12.82 -0.09
CA GLU A 35 8.95 13.77 0.94
C GLU A 35 7.81 14.32 1.81
N HIS A 36 6.79 13.50 2.11
CA HIS A 36 5.68 13.95 2.95
C HIS A 36 6.16 14.17 4.39
N PRO A 37 5.86 15.33 5.01
CA PRO A 37 6.36 15.65 6.35
C PRO A 37 5.75 14.78 7.47
N GLY A 38 4.69 14.02 7.19
CA GLY A 38 4.07 13.08 8.13
C GLY A 38 4.47 11.62 7.85
N THR A 39 4.16 10.71 8.79
CA THR A 39 4.38 9.28 8.59
C THR A 39 3.55 8.75 7.42
N VAL A 40 4.18 8.03 6.50
CA VAL A 40 3.52 7.33 5.37
C VAL A 40 3.57 5.83 5.62
N ARG A 41 2.43 5.15 5.52
CA ARG A 41 2.33 3.68 5.56
C ARG A 41 1.60 3.18 4.32
N VAL A 42 1.95 1.98 3.88
CA VAL A 42 1.35 1.34 2.71
C VAL A 42 0.69 0.02 3.09
N VAL A 43 -0.54 -0.18 2.65
CA VAL A 43 -1.25 -1.47 2.76
C VAL A 43 -1.57 -1.94 1.36
N VAL A 44 -1.01 -3.07 0.95
CA VAL A 44 -1.33 -3.71 -0.33
C VAL A 44 -2.33 -4.83 -0.07
N VAL A 45 -3.41 -4.86 -0.84
CA VAL A 45 -4.45 -5.89 -0.75
C VAL A 45 -4.53 -6.64 -2.07
N ASP A 46 -4.07 -7.89 -2.10
CA ASP A 46 -4.34 -8.82 -3.20
C ASP A 46 -5.81 -9.27 -3.13
N ASP A 47 -6.62 -8.83 -4.11
CA ASP A 47 -8.04 -9.13 -4.25
C ASP A 47 -8.27 -10.49 -4.93
N GLY A 48 -7.58 -11.51 -4.43
CA GLY A 48 -7.72 -12.89 -4.86
C GLY A 48 -7.24 -13.14 -6.29
N SER A 49 -6.05 -12.63 -6.63
CA SER A 49 -5.35 -12.97 -7.85
C SER A 49 -5.11 -14.48 -7.96
N THR A 50 -5.17 -15.00 -9.19
CA THR A 50 -4.92 -16.43 -9.51
C THR A 50 -3.51 -16.84 -9.06
N VAL A 51 -2.53 -15.99 -9.37
CA VAL A 51 -1.18 -16.06 -8.79
C VAL A 51 -1.12 -14.98 -7.71
N PRO A 52 -0.95 -15.35 -6.42
CA PRO A 52 -0.85 -14.36 -5.35
C PRO A 52 0.36 -13.45 -5.53
N LEU A 53 0.24 -12.21 -5.08
CA LEU A 53 1.38 -11.30 -5.02
C LEU A 53 2.44 -11.80 -4.04
N THR A 54 3.71 -11.71 -4.44
CA THR A 54 4.83 -11.90 -3.52
C THR A 54 5.22 -10.55 -2.92
N GLY A 55 5.00 -10.35 -1.63
CA GLY A 55 5.43 -9.13 -0.93
C GLY A 55 6.94 -9.08 -0.67
N PHE A 56 7.40 -7.97 -0.11
CA PHE A 56 8.73 -7.83 0.49
C PHE A 56 8.61 -7.24 1.90
N ASP A 57 9.61 -7.52 2.74
CA ASP A 57 9.65 -7.04 4.11
C ASP A 57 10.01 -5.55 4.17
N HIS A 58 9.13 -4.77 4.80
CA HIS A 58 9.38 -3.37 5.11
C HIS A 58 8.51 -2.96 6.31
N PRO A 59 9.05 -2.24 7.31
CA PRO A 59 8.31 -1.90 8.54
C PRO A 59 7.03 -1.09 8.29
N ASP A 60 7.01 -0.26 7.25
CA ASP A 60 5.87 0.58 6.88
C ASP A 60 4.96 -0.02 5.78
N VAL A 61 5.17 -1.28 5.39
CA VAL A 61 4.36 -1.96 4.38
C VAL A 61 3.66 -3.18 4.98
N THR A 62 2.35 -3.24 4.81
CA THR A 62 1.55 -4.43 5.15
C THR A 62 0.99 -5.05 3.90
N TRP A 63 1.16 -6.36 3.74
CA TRP A 63 0.60 -7.14 2.65
C TRP A 63 -0.57 -7.97 3.16
N LEU A 64 -1.74 -7.78 2.57
CA LEU A 64 -2.97 -8.50 2.89
C LEU A 64 -3.45 -9.22 1.64
N ARG A 65 -4.18 -10.33 1.86
CA ARG A 65 -4.87 -11.05 0.79
C ARG A 65 -6.28 -11.37 1.21
N THR A 66 -7.22 -11.10 0.31
CA THR A 66 -8.63 -11.44 0.48
C THR A 66 -9.04 -12.42 -0.62
N PRO A 67 -9.89 -13.43 -0.36
CA PRO A 67 -10.50 -14.22 -1.43
C PRO A 67 -11.28 -13.29 -2.37
N ASN A 68 -11.15 -13.46 -3.69
CA ASN A 68 -11.84 -12.62 -4.68
C ASN A 68 -13.36 -12.66 -4.43
N ARG A 69 -13.96 -11.51 -4.06
CA ARG A 69 -15.41 -11.38 -3.84
C ARG A 69 -16.13 -10.55 -4.92
N GLY A 70 -15.42 -10.16 -5.98
CA GLY A 70 -15.95 -9.26 -7.02
C GLY A 70 -16.23 -7.84 -6.50
N LYS A 71 -16.41 -6.89 -7.44
CA LYS A 71 -16.46 -5.43 -7.24
C LYS A 71 -17.59 -4.87 -6.32
N ARG A 72 -18.26 -5.68 -5.52
CA ARG A 72 -19.40 -5.25 -4.67
C ARG A 72 -19.06 -5.03 -3.20
N HIS A 73 -17.79 -5.16 -2.80
CA HIS A 73 -17.39 -5.13 -1.39
C HIS A 73 -16.17 -4.23 -1.05
N ALA A 74 -15.77 -3.35 -1.96
CA ALA A 74 -14.79 -2.30 -1.68
C ALA A 74 -15.50 -0.98 -1.28
#